data_AF-C5KRY7-F1
#
_entry.id   AF-C5KRY7-F1
#
_cell.length_a   1.000
_cell.length_b   1.000
_cell.length_c   1.000
_cell.angle_alpha   90.00
_cell.angle_beta   90.00
_cell.angle_gamma   90.00
#
_symmetry.space_group_name_H-M   'P 1'
#
loop_
_entity.id
_entity.type
_entity.pdbx_description
1 polymer ?
#
loop_
_entity_poly.entity_id
_entity_poly.type
_entity_poly.pdbx_seq_one_letter_code
_entity_poly.pdbx_strand_id
1 'polypeptide(L)'
;MASLETVNPHSSSFVPKVYEAPEGASPKEQSLAKWKSAVGCPIYEDAKPRLTFEFNYHDFVLADVRLMRLQDSEDGVRLELFYDGEIADVGTDLVGFVNAIQASVSKGLQERKMQRFRHMLERKNAGHVEEWQKYMKETNEKGDVEIKLDIDLNGATSAEDDNSPFREAGCVLSFVAVSVTASPGTADLLGEICFPEYFLDKDCSERKAFMDKQDEATFPRWLYLFLIPIAICFVAVVFAWSRIAQVLYDKYFIANGDLPDMGTSSAALNFTTEL
;
A
#
# COMPACT_ATOMS: atom_id res chain seq x y z
N MET A 1 1.92 -26.51 -10.71
CA MET A 1 2.69 -26.47 -9.44
C MET A 1 2.92 -25.00 -9.15
N ALA A 2 2.65 -24.49 -7.96
CA ALA A 2 2.88 -23.07 -7.67
C ALA A 2 4.38 -22.78 -7.79
N SER A 3 4.75 -21.91 -8.75
CA SER A 3 6.10 -21.36 -8.86
C SER A 3 6.57 -20.88 -7.49
N LEU A 4 7.69 -21.45 -7.04
CA LEU A 4 8.31 -21.35 -5.71
C LEU A 4 8.77 -19.93 -5.30
N GLU A 5 8.32 -18.86 -5.98
CA GLU A 5 8.82 -17.50 -5.75
C GLU A 5 7.75 -16.45 -5.44
N THR A 6 6.48 -16.84 -5.27
CA THR A 6 5.45 -15.91 -4.76
C THR A 6 5.46 -15.90 -3.24
N VAL A 7 6.44 -15.21 -2.65
CA VAL A 7 6.41 -14.87 -1.22
C VAL A 7 5.12 -14.08 -0.93
N ASN A 8 4.47 -14.37 0.20
CA ASN A 8 3.24 -13.72 0.62
C ASN A 8 3.48 -12.19 0.72
N PRO A 9 2.68 -11.34 0.04
CA PRO A 9 2.85 -9.88 0.03
C PRO A 9 2.75 -9.24 1.42
N HIS A 10 2.23 -9.95 2.42
CA HIS A 10 2.10 -9.48 3.80
C HIS A 10 3.27 -9.89 4.73
N SER A 11 4.29 -10.59 4.21
CA SER A 11 5.32 -11.24 5.06
C SER A 11 6.68 -10.54 5.13
N SER A 12 6.94 -9.52 4.31
CA SER A 12 8.20 -8.76 4.33
C SER A 12 8.13 -7.57 5.29
N SER A 13 9.00 -7.57 6.31
CA SER A 13 9.26 -6.38 7.12
C SER A 13 9.96 -5.31 6.26
N PHE A 14 9.29 -4.18 6.06
CA PHE A 14 9.70 -3.08 5.20
C PHE A 14 10.89 -2.29 5.76
N VAL A 15 11.94 -2.12 4.95
CA VAL A 15 12.94 -1.04 5.11
C VAL A 15 13.22 -0.50 3.70
N PRO A 16 12.77 0.73 3.37
CA PRO A 16 12.98 1.29 2.05
C PRO A 16 14.48 1.58 1.88
N LYS A 17 15.14 0.79 1.02
CA LYS A 17 16.50 1.11 0.59
C LYS A 17 16.43 2.21 -0.46
N VAL A 18 17.12 3.31 -0.19
CA VAL A 18 17.28 4.40 -1.15
C VAL A 18 17.97 3.83 -2.39
N TYR A 19 17.25 3.83 -3.51
CA TYR A 19 17.82 3.49 -4.81
C TYR A 19 18.86 4.55 -5.19
N GLU A 20 20.07 4.08 -5.54
CA GLU A 20 21.10 4.87 -6.19
C GLU A 20 21.27 4.31 -7.60
N ALA A 21 21.00 5.15 -8.60
CA ALA A 21 21.16 4.74 -9.99
C ALA A 21 22.64 4.43 -10.26
N PRO A 22 22.97 3.28 -10.89
CA PRO A 22 24.32 3.04 -11.34
C PRO A 22 24.72 4.14 -12.34
N GLU A 23 25.89 4.77 -12.14
CA GLU A 23 26.39 5.77 -13.07
C GLU A 23 26.52 5.18 -14.49
N GLY A 24 25.94 5.86 -15.48
CA GLY A 24 25.98 5.43 -16.89
C GLY A 24 24.98 4.33 -17.28
N ALA A 25 24.09 3.89 -16.39
CA ALA A 25 23.04 2.91 -16.73
C ALA A 25 22.05 3.45 -17.76
N SER A 26 21.64 2.60 -18.70
CA SER A 26 20.58 2.89 -19.66
C SER A 26 19.23 3.14 -18.96
N PRO A 27 18.27 3.86 -19.59
CA PRO A 27 16.95 4.09 -19.01
C PRO A 27 16.22 2.79 -18.60
N LYS A 28 16.42 1.71 -19.37
CA LYS A 28 15.87 0.38 -19.08
C LYS A 28 16.49 -0.22 -17.82
N GLU A 29 17.81 -0.21 -17.70
CA GLU A 29 18.51 -0.71 -16.51
C GLU A 29 18.14 0.06 -15.26
N GLN A 30 17.98 1.39 -15.38
CA GLN A 30 17.52 2.22 -14.28
C GLN A 30 16.10 1.84 -13.83
N SER A 31 15.17 1.67 -14.78
CA SER A 31 13.80 1.24 -14.49
C SER A 31 13.78 -0.15 -13.84
N LEU A 32 14.51 -1.12 -14.41
CA LEU A 32 14.62 -2.47 -13.86
C LEU A 32 15.20 -2.47 -12.44
N ALA A 33 16.18 -1.63 -12.16
CA ALA A 33 16.78 -1.57 -10.84
C ALA A 33 15.82 -0.97 -9.79
N LYS A 34 15.04 0.06 -10.14
CA LYS A 34 13.94 0.57 -9.29
C LYS A 34 12.90 -0.51 -9.01
N TRP A 35 12.46 -1.23 -10.04
CA TRP A 35 11.52 -2.34 -9.92
C TRP A 35 12.08 -3.49 -9.06
N LYS A 36 13.37 -3.81 -9.18
CA LYS A 36 14.07 -4.77 -8.30
C LYS A 36 14.09 -4.32 -6.84
N SER A 37 14.23 -3.03 -6.59
CA SER A 37 14.18 -2.46 -5.23
C SER A 37 12.78 -2.46 -4.62
N ALA A 38 11.73 -2.38 -5.45
CA ALA A 38 10.33 -2.42 -5.02
C ALA A 38 9.81 -3.86 -4.76
N VAL A 39 10.59 -4.90 -5.08
CA VAL A 39 10.15 -6.30 -4.89
C VAL A 39 9.81 -6.58 -3.43
N GLY A 40 8.60 -7.09 -3.20
CA GLY A 40 8.10 -7.41 -1.86
C GLY A 40 7.64 -6.19 -1.07
N CYS A 41 7.53 -5.02 -1.69
CA CYS A 41 6.86 -3.87 -1.10
C CYS A 41 5.37 -3.93 -1.42
N PRO A 42 4.48 -3.56 -0.47
CA PRO A 42 3.06 -3.45 -0.78
C PRO A 42 2.83 -2.27 -1.74
N ILE A 43 1.90 -2.42 -2.68
CA ILE A 43 1.47 -1.30 -3.52
C ILE A 43 0.84 -0.21 -2.65
N TYR A 44 1.02 1.04 -3.06
CA TYR A 44 0.45 2.18 -2.40
C TYR A 44 -1.10 2.13 -2.43
N GLU A 45 -1.77 2.38 -1.31
CA GLU A 45 -3.23 2.25 -1.22
C GLU A 45 -3.98 3.18 -2.19
N ASP A 46 -3.48 4.40 -2.42
CA ASP A 46 -4.09 5.32 -3.39
C ASP A 46 -3.87 4.89 -4.86
N ALA A 47 -3.00 3.90 -5.11
CA ALA A 47 -2.78 3.32 -6.44
C ALA A 47 -3.94 2.41 -6.84
N LYS A 48 -4.49 1.65 -5.87
CA LYS A 48 -5.56 0.66 -6.10
C LYS A 48 -6.76 1.26 -6.84
N PRO A 49 -7.43 2.33 -6.35
CA PRO A 49 -8.60 2.89 -7.03
C PRO A 49 -8.27 3.50 -8.40
N ARG A 50 -7.02 3.84 -8.69
CA ARG A 50 -6.60 4.42 -9.98
C ARG A 50 -6.41 3.37 -11.07
N LEU A 51 -6.22 2.11 -10.69
CA LEU A 51 -5.96 0.99 -11.59
C LEU A 51 -7.05 -0.09 -11.49
N THR A 52 -8.15 0.18 -10.78
CA THR A 52 -9.36 -0.63 -10.76
C THR A 52 -10.12 -0.50 -12.08
N PHE A 53 -10.81 -1.55 -12.49
CA PHE A 53 -11.75 -1.51 -13.61
C PHE A 53 -12.93 -2.44 -13.38
N GLU A 54 -14.06 -2.12 -14.01
CA GLU A 54 -15.25 -2.97 -14.01
C GLU A 54 -15.27 -3.80 -15.30
N PHE A 55 -15.48 -5.11 -15.16
CA PHE A 55 -15.69 -6.02 -16.29
C PHE A 55 -16.76 -7.04 -15.92
N ASN A 56 -17.74 -7.27 -16.81
CA ASN A 56 -18.88 -8.15 -16.57
C ASN A 56 -19.63 -7.90 -15.23
N TYR A 57 -19.75 -6.63 -14.80
CA TYR A 57 -20.36 -6.25 -13.51
C TYR A 57 -19.55 -6.63 -12.26
N HIS A 58 -18.29 -7.02 -12.43
CA HIS A 58 -17.34 -7.28 -11.35
C HIS A 58 -16.24 -6.22 -11.33
N ASP A 59 -15.91 -5.75 -10.13
CA ASP A 59 -14.80 -4.82 -9.92
C ASP A 59 -13.51 -5.58 -9.70
N PHE A 60 -12.56 -5.41 -10.63
CA PHE A 60 -11.21 -5.96 -10.51
C PHE A 60 -10.30 -4.90 -9.90
N VAL A 61 -9.95 -5.08 -8.63
CA VAL A 61 -9.10 -4.16 -7.89
C VAL A 61 -7.65 -4.64 -7.97
N LEU A 62 -6.73 -3.74 -8.32
CA LEU A 62 -5.31 -4.07 -8.32
C LEU A 62 -4.86 -4.41 -6.89
N ALA A 63 -4.36 -5.62 -6.71
CA ALA A 63 -3.85 -6.13 -5.44
C ALA A 63 -2.33 -5.95 -5.32
N ASP A 64 -1.59 -6.21 -6.39
CA ASP A 64 -0.12 -6.15 -6.40
C ASP A 64 0.44 -5.98 -7.83
N VAL A 65 1.69 -5.54 -7.94
CA VAL A 65 2.44 -5.48 -9.21
C VAL A 65 3.86 -5.98 -9.01
N ARG A 66 4.32 -6.90 -9.86
CA ARG A 66 5.63 -7.54 -9.73
C ARG A 66 6.46 -7.47 -10.99
N LEU A 67 7.77 -7.39 -10.80
CA LEU A 67 8.73 -7.58 -11.88
C LEU A 67 8.85 -9.08 -12.19
N MET A 68 8.62 -9.47 -13.44
CA MET A 68 8.88 -10.84 -13.88
C MET A 68 10.39 -11.06 -14.05
N ARG A 69 10.90 -12.17 -13.51
CA ARG A 69 12.33 -12.54 -13.60
C ARG A 69 12.73 -13.18 -14.94
N LEU A 70 11.77 -13.44 -15.82
CA LEU A 70 12.00 -14.15 -17.08
C LEU A 70 12.82 -13.30 -18.06
N GLN A 71 13.82 -13.96 -18.68
CA GLN A 71 14.84 -13.51 -19.64
C GLN A 71 14.65 -12.08 -20.16
N ASP A 72 15.71 -11.27 -20.03
CA ASP A 72 15.84 -9.91 -20.55
C ASP A 72 15.29 -9.81 -21.99
N SER A 73 14.00 -9.52 -22.15
CA SER A 73 13.44 -9.19 -23.45
C SER A 73 14.09 -7.88 -23.87
N GLU A 74 14.77 -7.85 -25.02
CA GLU A 74 15.56 -6.69 -25.45
C GLU A 74 14.74 -5.39 -25.43
N ASP A 75 13.42 -5.48 -25.67
CA ASP A 75 12.56 -4.33 -25.96
C ASP A 75 11.75 -3.73 -24.79
N GLY A 76 11.75 -4.31 -23.58
CA GLY A 76 10.86 -3.80 -22.51
C GLY A 76 11.10 -4.32 -21.09
N VAL A 77 10.30 -3.79 -20.16
CA VAL A 77 10.18 -4.24 -18.77
C VAL A 77 8.94 -5.10 -18.64
N ARG A 78 9.11 -6.37 -18.25
CA ARG A 78 8.01 -7.32 -18.05
C ARG A 78 7.48 -7.24 -16.63
N LEU A 79 6.22 -6.87 -16.51
CA LEU A 79 5.52 -6.73 -15.24
C LEU A 79 4.35 -7.70 -15.19
N GLU A 80 3.97 -8.07 -13.97
CA GLU A 80 2.82 -8.90 -13.70
C GLU A 80 1.87 -8.14 -12.77
N LEU A 81 0.65 -7.91 -13.24
CA LEU A 81 -0.41 -7.22 -12.51
C LEU A 81 -1.30 -8.25 -11.85
N PHE A 82 -1.54 -8.15 -10.55
CA PHE A 82 -2.44 -9.04 -9.81
C PHE A 82 -3.72 -8.29 -9.49
N TYR A 83 -4.85 -8.81 -9.94
CA TYR A 83 -6.17 -8.30 -9.65
C TYR A 83 -6.90 -9.23 -8.69
N ASP A 84 -7.57 -8.65 -7.69
CA ASP A 84 -8.50 -9.36 -6.83
C ASP A 84 -9.75 -9.74 -7.65
N GLY A 85 -10.07 -11.02 -7.70
CA GLY A 85 -11.15 -11.58 -8.53
C GLY A 85 -10.95 -13.04 -8.90
N GLU A 86 -12.01 -13.68 -9.39
CA GLU A 86 -11.97 -15.08 -9.82
C GLU A 86 -11.87 -15.17 -11.36
N ILE A 87 -11.16 -16.19 -11.86
CA ILE A 87 -11.11 -16.46 -13.31
C ILE A 87 -12.52 -16.75 -13.86
N ALA A 88 -13.41 -17.30 -13.03
CA ALA A 88 -14.81 -17.53 -13.39
C ALA A 88 -15.54 -16.24 -13.81
N ASP A 89 -15.22 -15.10 -13.18
CA ASP A 89 -15.85 -13.79 -13.44
C ASP A 89 -15.39 -13.19 -14.78
N VAL A 90 -14.19 -13.55 -15.24
CA VAL A 90 -13.68 -13.17 -16.57
C VAL A 90 -14.50 -13.87 -17.67
N GLY A 91 -14.98 -15.09 -17.41
CA GLY A 91 -15.77 -15.86 -18.37
C GLY A 91 -14.98 -16.23 -19.63
N THR A 92 -15.65 -16.22 -20.78
CA THR A 92 -15.04 -16.61 -22.08
C THR A 92 -14.45 -15.43 -22.86
N ASP A 93 -14.77 -14.19 -22.48
CA ASP A 93 -14.33 -12.99 -23.21
C ASP A 93 -12.99 -12.44 -22.68
N LEU A 94 -11.93 -13.22 -22.91
CA LEU A 94 -10.57 -12.83 -22.54
C LEU A 94 -10.11 -11.56 -23.25
N VAL A 95 -10.56 -11.35 -24.49
CA VAL A 95 -10.17 -10.18 -25.30
C VAL A 95 -10.80 -8.91 -24.73
N GLY A 96 -12.09 -8.95 -24.36
CA GLY A 96 -12.76 -7.86 -23.67
C GLY A 96 -12.08 -7.50 -22.35
N PHE A 97 -11.69 -8.50 -21.56
CA PHE A 97 -11.00 -8.31 -20.28
C PHE A 97 -9.65 -7.60 -20.47
N VAL A 98 -8.85 -8.05 -21.43
CA VAL A 98 -7.55 -7.44 -21.76
C VAL A 98 -7.70 -5.99 -22.20
N ASN A 99 -8.71 -5.71 -23.03
CA ASN A 99 -9.01 -4.34 -23.46
C ASN A 99 -9.43 -3.45 -22.28
N ALA A 100 -10.20 -3.99 -21.33
CA ALA A 100 -10.59 -3.28 -20.11
C ALA A 100 -9.38 -2.93 -19.23
N ILE A 101 -8.47 -3.90 -19.04
CA ILE A 101 -7.19 -3.67 -18.34
C ILE A 101 -6.37 -2.60 -19.04
N GLN A 102 -6.16 -2.74 -20.34
CA GLN A 102 -5.38 -1.78 -21.13
C GLN A 102 -5.98 -0.38 -21.05
N ALA A 103 -7.30 -0.25 -21.13
CA ALA A 103 -8.00 1.02 -21.00
C ALA A 103 -7.81 1.62 -19.59
N SER A 104 -7.92 0.81 -18.53
CA SER A 104 -7.75 1.26 -17.15
C SER A 104 -6.33 1.71 -16.86
N VAL A 105 -5.33 0.89 -17.22
CA VAL A 105 -3.91 1.24 -17.04
C VAL A 105 -3.57 2.49 -17.87
N SER A 106 -4.03 2.58 -19.12
CA SER A 106 -3.78 3.77 -19.96
C SER A 106 -4.40 5.03 -19.36
N LYS A 107 -5.62 4.94 -18.83
CA LYS A 107 -6.31 6.04 -18.14
C LYS A 107 -5.52 6.48 -16.90
N GLY A 108 -5.12 5.54 -16.04
CA GLY A 108 -4.34 5.83 -14.83
C GLY A 108 -3.01 6.51 -15.14
N LEU A 109 -2.30 6.02 -16.18
CA LEU A 109 -1.06 6.63 -16.66
C LEU A 109 -1.27 8.03 -17.24
N GLN A 110 -2.33 8.24 -18.02
CA GLN A 110 -2.65 9.55 -18.59
C GLN A 110 -3.01 10.57 -17.51
N GLU A 111 -3.81 10.17 -16.51
CA GLU A 111 -4.12 11.00 -15.35
C GLU A 111 -2.85 11.40 -14.60
N ARG A 112 -1.91 10.46 -14.41
CA ARG A 112 -0.63 10.74 -13.78
C ARG A 112 0.23 11.71 -14.57
N LYS A 113 0.33 11.55 -15.90
CA LYS A 113 1.01 12.50 -16.79
C LYS A 113 0.41 13.90 -16.68
N MET A 114 -0.92 13.99 -16.69
CA MET A 114 -1.64 15.27 -16.56
C MET A 114 -1.39 15.93 -15.19
N GLN A 115 -1.37 15.15 -14.11
CA GLN A 115 -1.03 15.65 -12.77
C GLN A 115 0.38 16.23 -12.73
N ARG A 116 1.38 15.51 -13.28
CA ARG A 116 2.76 16.01 -13.39
C ARG A 116 2.83 17.29 -14.18
N PHE A 117 2.17 17.34 -15.33
CA PHE A 117 2.14 18.53 -16.17
C PHE A 117 1.57 19.74 -15.42
N ARG A 118 0.45 19.57 -14.70
CA ARG A 118 -0.16 20.64 -13.90
C ARG A 118 0.76 21.11 -12.78
N HIS A 119 1.34 20.18 -12.02
CA HIS A 119 2.28 20.51 -10.95
C HIS A 119 3.50 21.26 -11.47
N MET A 120 4.08 20.82 -12.59
CA MET A 120 5.21 21.52 -13.23
C MET A 120 4.82 22.91 -13.74
N LEU A 121 3.60 23.09 -14.25
CA LEU A 121 3.08 24.39 -14.68
C LEU A 121 2.93 25.37 -13.50
N GLU A 122 2.45 24.88 -12.36
CA GLU A 122 2.34 25.66 -11.13
C GLU A 122 3.72 26.09 -10.63
N ARG A 123 4.71 25.19 -10.63
CA ARG A 123 6.10 25.52 -10.28
C ARG A 123 6.72 26.56 -11.21
N LYS A 124 6.45 26.47 -12.51
CA LYS A 124 6.86 27.49 -13.49
C LYS A 124 6.27 28.85 -13.11
N ASN A 125 4.98 28.91 -12.79
CA ASN A 125 4.30 30.14 -12.39
C ASN A 125 4.83 30.70 -11.07
N ALA A 126 5.31 29.83 -10.17
CA ALA A 126 5.99 30.21 -8.92
C ALA A 126 7.46 30.66 -9.12
N GLY A 127 7.97 30.70 -10.36
CA GLY A 127 9.31 31.19 -10.68
C GLY A 127 10.37 30.11 -10.90
N HIS A 128 10.03 28.83 -10.81
CA HIS A 128 10.96 27.71 -11.04
C HIS A 128 11.07 27.34 -12.54
N VAL A 129 11.50 28.29 -13.36
CA VAL A 129 11.56 28.14 -14.83
C VAL A 129 12.58 27.10 -15.28
N GLU A 130 13.70 26.95 -14.55
CA GLU A 130 14.76 25.97 -14.88
C GLU A 130 14.26 24.53 -14.77
N GLU A 131 13.48 24.21 -13.74
CA GLU A 131 12.87 22.87 -13.57
C GLU A 131 11.86 22.57 -14.69
N TRP A 132 11.06 23.56 -15.09
CA TRP A 132 10.14 23.44 -16.22
C TRP A 132 10.88 23.18 -17.54
N GLN A 133 11.98 23.90 -17.78
CA GLN A 133 12.80 23.70 -18.99
C GLN A 133 13.45 22.31 -19.00
N LYS A 134 13.94 21.82 -17.86
CA LYS A 134 14.48 20.47 -17.72
C LYS A 134 13.41 19.41 -18.04
N TYR A 135 12.22 19.55 -17.45
CA TYR A 135 11.09 18.65 -17.71
C TYR A 135 10.67 18.64 -19.19
N MET A 136 10.55 19.80 -19.83
CA MET A 136 10.18 19.88 -21.26
C MET A 136 11.26 19.28 -22.16
N LYS A 137 12.53 19.41 -21.78
CA LYS A 137 13.66 18.77 -22.49
C LYS A 137 13.60 17.25 -22.37
N GLU A 138 13.38 16.73 -21.16
CA GLU A 138 13.25 15.28 -20.92
C GLU A 138 12.03 14.68 -21.62
N THR A 139 10.91 15.41 -21.67
CA THR A 139 9.68 14.97 -22.34
C THR A 139 9.87 14.94 -23.87
N ASN A 140 10.53 15.94 -24.43
CA ASN A 140 10.83 16.00 -25.87
C ASN A 140 11.89 14.96 -26.30
N GLU A 141 12.90 14.69 -25.45
CA GLU A 141 13.93 13.67 -25.75
C GLU A 141 13.40 12.24 -25.63
N LYS A 142 12.43 12.00 -24.75
CA LYS A 142 11.84 10.65 -24.57
C LYS A 142 10.75 10.31 -25.59
N GLY A 143 10.34 11.27 -26.44
CA GLY A 143 9.23 11.13 -27.37
C GLY A 143 7.90 10.98 -26.64
N ASP A 144 6.80 11.45 -27.22
CA ASP A 144 5.48 11.10 -26.71
C ASP A 144 5.27 9.60 -26.93
N VAL A 145 5.63 8.83 -25.90
CA VAL A 145 5.53 7.38 -25.87
C VAL A 145 4.05 7.03 -25.98
N GLU A 146 3.66 6.62 -27.19
CA GLU A 146 2.46 5.84 -27.43
C GLU A 146 2.45 4.71 -26.40
N ILE A 147 1.45 4.69 -25.52
CA ILE A 147 1.34 3.69 -24.44
C ILE A 147 0.97 2.37 -25.11
N LYS A 148 1.96 1.68 -25.66
CA LYS A 148 1.83 0.27 -26.07
C LYS A 148 2.12 -0.58 -24.85
N LEU A 149 1.04 -0.99 -24.20
CA LEU A 149 1.06 -2.12 -23.28
C LEU A 149 0.83 -3.34 -24.17
N ASP A 150 1.91 -4.01 -24.56
CA ASP A 150 1.79 -5.28 -25.27
C ASP A 150 1.50 -6.34 -24.21
N ILE A 151 0.21 -6.64 -24.06
CA ILE A 151 -0.27 -7.75 -23.25
C ILE A 151 -0.13 -9.00 -24.14
N ASP A 152 0.91 -9.78 -23.89
CA ASP A 152 1.21 -10.97 -24.69
C ASP A 152 0.21 -12.08 -24.35
N LEU A 153 -0.83 -12.20 -25.19
CA LEU A 153 -1.84 -13.26 -25.09
C LEU A 153 -1.38 -14.58 -25.72
N ASN A 154 -0.28 -14.58 -26.49
CA ASN A 154 0.12 -15.75 -27.27
C ASN A 154 0.82 -16.82 -26.43
N GLY A 155 1.26 -16.50 -25.21
CA GLY A 155 1.68 -17.49 -24.21
C GLY A 155 0.54 -18.41 -23.70
N ALA A 156 -0.71 -18.10 -24.01
CA ALA A 156 -1.89 -18.84 -23.53
C ALA A 156 -2.19 -20.16 -24.27
N THR A 157 -1.43 -20.52 -25.32
CA THR A 157 -1.81 -21.64 -26.22
C THR A 157 -1.14 -22.99 -25.94
N SER A 158 -0.26 -23.09 -24.93
CA SER A 158 0.22 -24.40 -24.47
C SER A 158 -0.35 -24.71 -23.09
N ALA A 159 -1.32 -25.63 -23.04
CA ALA A 159 -1.94 -26.12 -21.81
C ALA A 159 -0.97 -26.89 -20.88
N GLU A 160 0.33 -26.94 -21.20
CA GLU A 160 1.37 -27.65 -20.45
C GLU A 160 2.50 -26.75 -19.94
N ASP A 161 2.50 -25.44 -20.22
CA ASP A 161 3.59 -24.54 -19.83
C ASP A 161 3.15 -23.57 -18.73
N ASP A 162 3.94 -23.42 -17.65
CA ASP A 162 3.74 -22.53 -16.49
C ASP A 162 3.74 -21.01 -16.86
N ASN A 163 3.53 -20.68 -18.14
CA ASN A 163 3.65 -19.36 -18.77
C ASN A 163 2.30 -18.80 -19.29
N SER A 164 1.15 -19.33 -18.85
CA SER A 164 -0.14 -18.73 -19.21
C SER A 164 -0.21 -17.28 -18.72
N PRO A 165 -0.69 -16.33 -19.55
CA PRO A 165 -0.78 -14.91 -19.18
C PRO A 165 -1.79 -14.66 -18.06
N PHE A 166 -2.66 -15.65 -17.80
CA PHE A 166 -3.60 -15.69 -16.68
C PHE A 166 -3.27 -16.89 -15.80
N ARG A 167 -3.10 -16.66 -14.49
CA ARG A 167 -2.89 -17.72 -13.51
C ARG A 167 -3.58 -17.39 -12.18
N GLU A 168 -4.07 -18.43 -11.51
CA GLU A 168 -4.52 -18.35 -10.13
C GLU A 168 -3.32 -18.42 -9.19
N ALA A 169 -3.12 -17.39 -8.37
CA ALA A 169 -2.13 -17.42 -7.30
C ALA A 169 -2.72 -18.12 -6.06
N GLY A 170 -2.54 -19.44 -5.95
CA GLY A 170 -3.16 -20.33 -4.95
C GLY A 170 -2.81 -20.07 -3.47
N CYS A 171 -3.25 -18.94 -2.92
CA CYS A 171 -3.41 -18.72 -1.48
C CYS A 171 -4.91 -18.79 -1.12
N VAL A 172 -5.28 -18.51 0.13
CA VAL A 172 -6.68 -18.40 0.59
C VAL A 172 -7.50 -17.36 -0.20
N LEU A 173 -6.83 -16.52 -1.01
CA LEU A 173 -7.40 -15.51 -1.89
C LEU A 173 -7.11 -15.88 -3.36
N SER A 174 -8.13 -15.83 -4.20
CA SER A 174 -8.04 -15.99 -5.66
C SER A 174 -7.64 -14.67 -6.30
N PHE A 175 -6.64 -14.71 -7.17
CA PHE A 175 -6.20 -13.55 -7.94
C PHE A 175 -6.13 -13.90 -9.42
N VAL A 176 -6.46 -12.92 -10.26
CA VAL A 176 -6.18 -12.96 -11.69
C VAL A 176 -4.86 -12.23 -11.93
N ALA A 177 -3.81 -12.98 -12.24
CA ALA A 177 -2.54 -12.38 -12.66
C ALA A 177 -2.55 -12.11 -14.17
N VAL A 178 -1.95 -10.99 -14.61
CA VAL A 178 -1.86 -10.58 -16.01
C VAL A 178 -0.43 -10.16 -16.32
N SER A 179 0.23 -10.86 -17.24
CA SER A 179 1.56 -10.51 -17.72
C SER A 179 1.50 -9.38 -18.76
N VAL A 180 2.30 -8.33 -18.54
CA VAL A 180 2.34 -7.13 -19.39
C VAL A 180 3.78 -6.76 -19.72
N THR A 181 4.06 -6.46 -20.98
CA THR A 181 5.34 -5.86 -21.39
C THR A 181 5.15 -4.37 -21.61
N ALA A 182 5.92 -3.56 -20.88
CA ALA A 182 5.85 -2.11 -20.94
C ALA A 182 7.20 -1.51 -21.36
N SER A 183 7.16 -0.39 -22.09
CA SER A 183 8.36 0.42 -22.31
C SER A 183 8.93 0.93 -20.97
N PRO A 184 10.23 1.21 -20.85
CA PRO A 184 10.82 1.71 -19.60
C PRO A 184 10.14 2.98 -19.06
N GLY A 185 9.72 3.89 -19.94
CA GLY A 185 9.01 5.11 -19.54
C GLY A 185 7.61 4.81 -18.99
N THR A 186 6.88 3.88 -19.61
CA THR A 186 5.57 3.42 -19.11
C THR A 186 5.71 2.67 -17.79
N ALA A 187 6.72 1.81 -17.67
CA ALA A 187 7.01 1.06 -16.46
C ALA A 187 7.39 1.99 -15.30
N ASP A 188 8.15 3.05 -15.55
CA ASP A 188 8.47 4.06 -14.53
C ASP A 188 7.21 4.82 -14.08
N LEU A 189 6.35 5.25 -15.01
CA LEU A 189 5.09 5.92 -14.65
C LEU A 189 4.15 5.02 -13.84
N LEU A 190 4.08 3.72 -14.18
CA LEU A 190 3.33 2.76 -13.40
C LEU A 190 3.95 2.58 -12.00
N GLY A 191 5.28 2.52 -11.93
CA GLY A 191 6.02 2.49 -10.69
C GLY A 191 5.80 3.73 -9.82
N GLU A 192 5.63 4.92 -10.40
CA GLU A 192 5.29 6.13 -9.64
C GLU A 192 3.88 6.09 -9.03
N ILE A 193 2.96 5.37 -9.65
CA ILE A 193 1.61 5.18 -9.14
C ILE A 193 1.65 4.15 -8.01
N CYS A 194 2.27 2.98 -8.26
CA CYS A 194 2.26 1.84 -7.34
C CYS A 194 3.28 1.95 -6.19
N PHE A 195 4.45 2.54 -6.45
CA PHE A 195 5.64 2.53 -5.59
C PHE A 195 6.32 3.91 -5.57
N PRO A 196 5.61 4.99 -5.17
CA PRO A 196 6.10 6.36 -5.27
C PRO A 196 7.47 6.56 -4.59
N GLU A 197 7.77 5.84 -3.52
CA GLU A 197 9.03 5.93 -2.77
C GLU A 197 10.28 5.54 -3.56
N TYR A 198 10.14 4.67 -4.57
CA TYR A 198 11.25 4.21 -5.42
C TYR A 198 11.34 4.99 -6.73
N PHE A 199 10.19 5.43 -7.25
CA PHE A 199 10.10 6.01 -8.59
C PHE A 199 10.04 7.53 -8.62
N LEU A 200 9.60 8.18 -7.53
CA LEU A 200 9.64 9.65 -7.40
C LEU A 200 11.02 10.15 -7.02
N ASP A 201 11.40 11.26 -7.65
CA ASP A 201 12.63 11.98 -7.32
C ASP A 201 12.67 12.39 -5.84
N LYS A 202 13.87 12.32 -5.25
CA LYS A 202 14.12 12.66 -3.84
C LYS A 202 13.63 14.08 -3.48
N ASP A 203 13.70 15.01 -4.42
CA ASP A 203 13.32 16.41 -4.25
C ASP A 203 11.86 16.70 -4.61
N CYS A 204 11.09 15.68 -5.00
CA CYS A 204 9.68 15.84 -5.29
C CYS A 204 8.89 16.11 -4.00
N SER A 205 8.17 17.23 -3.96
CA SER A 205 7.23 17.57 -2.89
C SER A 205 6.24 16.44 -2.60
N GLU A 206 5.84 15.70 -3.63
CA GLU A 206 4.94 14.55 -3.50
C GLU A 206 5.57 13.40 -2.72
N ARG A 207 6.88 13.15 -2.88
CA ARG A 207 7.61 12.13 -2.12
C ARG A 207 7.72 12.52 -0.64
N LYS A 208 7.98 13.81 -0.35
CA LYS A 208 8.01 14.32 1.03
C LYS A 208 6.64 14.21 1.69
N ALA A 209 5.59 14.68 1.00
CA ALA A 209 4.22 14.53 1.49
C ALA A 209 3.81 13.06 1.68
N PHE A 210 4.34 12.16 0.85
CA PHE A 210 4.16 10.71 1.03
C PHE A 210 4.89 10.19 2.28
N MET A 211 6.18 10.51 2.45
CA MET A 211 6.96 10.07 3.62
C MET A 211 6.34 10.64 4.90
N ASP A 212 5.91 11.90 4.89
CA ASP A 212 5.23 12.55 6.01
C ASP A 212 3.92 11.83 6.36
N LYS A 213 3.10 11.44 5.37
CA LYS A 213 1.88 10.64 5.60
C LYS A 213 2.16 9.21 6.08
N GLN A 214 3.28 8.62 5.66
CA GLN A 214 3.68 7.28 6.08
C GLN A 214 4.19 7.28 7.53
N ASP A 215 4.89 8.34 7.94
CA ASP A 215 5.29 8.57 9.33
C ASP A 215 4.09 8.94 10.21
N GLU A 216 3.04 9.55 9.63
CA GLU A 216 1.75 9.80 10.28
C GLU A 216 0.88 8.55 10.45
N ALA A 217 1.42 7.34 10.22
CA ALA A 217 0.76 6.05 10.41
C ALA A 217 0.13 5.96 11.81
N THR A 218 -1.11 6.44 11.85
CA THR A 218 -2.04 6.32 12.93
C THR A 218 -2.14 4.82 13.19
N PHE A 219 -2.03 4.41 14.45
CA PHE A 219 -2.06 3.00 14.80
C PHE A 219 -3.17 2.26 14.03
N PRO A 220 -2.94 1.01 13.57
CA PRO A 220 -3.92 0.30 12.78
C PRO A 220 -5.30 0.33 13.46
N ARG A 221 -6.39 0.58 12.71
CA ARG A 221 -7.74 0.71 13.28
C ARG A 221 -8.14 -0.47 14.18
N TRP A 222 -7.65 -1.66 13.86
CA TRP A 222 -7.85 -2.86 14.68
C TRP A 222 -7.21 -2.73 16.06
N LEU A 223 -6.04 -2.08 16.20
CA LEU A 223 -5.39 -1.86 17.49
C LEU A 223 -6.27 -1.05 18.44
N TYR A 224 -6.99 -0.04 17.92
CA TYR A 224 -7.97 0.71 18.72
C TYR A 224 -9.14 -0.17 19.17
N LEU A 225 -9.59 -1.12 18.33
CA LEU A 225 -10.62 -2.09 18.72
C LEU A 225 -10.12 -3.07 19.79
N PHE A 226 -8.83 -3.41 19.84
CA PHE A 226 -8.25 -4.22 20.91
C PHE A 226 -7.95 -3.44 22.19
N LEU A 227 -7.70 -2.13 22.10
CA LEU A 227 -7.49 -1.29 23.29
C LEU A 227 -8.74 -1.19 24.18
N ILE A 228 -9.93 -1.23 23.59
CA ILE A 228 -11.21 -1.19 24.32
C ILE A 228 -11.36 -2.37 25.30
N PRO A 229 -11.29 -3.65 24.88
CA PRO A 229 -11.38 -4.78 25.79
C PRO A 229 -10.21 -4.81 26.79
N ILE A 230 -9.00 -4.38 26.41
CA ILE A 230 -7.87 -4.26 27.35
C ILE A 230 -8.21 -3.27 28.47
N ALA A 231 -8.78 -2.10 28.14
CA ALA A 231 -9.19 -1.11 29.11
C ALA A 231 -10.31 -1.64 30.03
N ILE A 232 -11.30 -2.35 29.47
CA ILE A 232 -12.38 -2.98 30.26
C ILE A 232 -11.81 -4.04 31.22
N CYS A 233 -10.92 -4.91 30.75
CA CYS A 233 -10.24 -5.91 31.57
C CYS A 233 -9.41 -5.24 32.68
N PHE A 234 -8.71 -4.16 32.38
CA PHE A 234 -7.93 -3.42 33.37
C PHE A 234 -8.82 -2.85 34.48
N VAL A 235 -9.95 -2.22 34.14
CA VAL A 235 -10.92 -1.72 35.11
C VAL A 235 -11.50 -2.85 35.96
N ALA A 236 -11.82 -4.00 35.34
CA ALA A 236 -12.31 -5.17 36.05
C ALA A 236 -11.29 -5.72 37.05
N VAL A 237 -10.00 -5.77 36.68
CA VAL A 237 -8.91 -6.19 37.57
C VAL A 237 -8.74 -5.21 38.74
N VAL A 238 -8.76 -3.90 38.48
CA VAL A 238 -8.69 -2.88 39.54
C VAL A 238 -9.88 -3.00 40.50
N PHE A 239 -11.09 -3.24 39.99
CA PHE A 239 -12.27 -3.44 40.82
C PHE A 239 -12.23 -4.75 41.61
N ALA A 240 -11.77 -5.84 41.01
CA ALA A 240 -11.59 -7.11 41.72
C ALA A 240 -10.56 -6.96 42.85
N TRP A 241 -9.45 -6.26 42.58
CA TRP A 241 -8.42 -6.00 43.58
C TRP A 241 -8.92 -5.09 44.71
N SER A 242 -9.70 -4.06 44.40
CA SER A 242 -10.30 -3.19 45.43
C SER A 242 -11.26 -3.95 46.33
N ARG A 243 -12.05 -4.88 45.77
CA ARG A 243 -12.93 -5.78 46.55
C ARG A 243 -12.16 -6.74 47.44
N ILE A 244 -11.08 -7.33 46.93
CA ILE A 244 -10.20 -8.19 47.73
C ILE A 244 -9.58 -7.38 48.88
N ALA A 245 -9.08 -6.17 48.59
CA ALA A 245 -8.51 -5.28 49.60
C ALA A 245 -9.54 -4.88 50.67
N GLN A 246 -10.77 -4.57 50.29
CA GLN A 246 -11.87 -4.29 51.23
C GLN A 246 -12.15 -5.49 52.14
N VAL A 247 -12.28 -6.70 51.57
CA VAL A 247 -12.56 -7.91 52.36
C VAL A 247 -11.40 -8.25 53.29
N LEU A 248 -10.15 -8.05 52.85
CA LEU A 248 -8.97 -8.21 53.71
C LEU A 248 -8.98 -7.16 54.82
N TYR A 249 -9.25 -5.90 54.49
CA TYR A 249 -9.35 -4.83 55.49
C TYR A 249 -10.42 -5.15 56.53
N ASP A 250 -11.64 -5.50 56.12
CA ASP A 250 -12.72 -5.86 57.04
C ASP A 250 -12.32 -7.06 57.91
N LYS A 251 -11.74 -8.11 57.32
CA LYS A 251 -11.32 -9.30 58.07
C LYS A 251 -10.19 -9.04 59.05
N TYR A 252 -9.19 -8.24 58.70
CA TYR A 252 -8.01 -8.04 59.55
C TYR A 252 -8.15 -6.87 60.52
N PHE A 253 -8.96 -5.87 60.19
CA PHE A 253 -9.14 -4.67 61.00
C PHE A 253 -10.32 -4.79 61.96
N ILE A 254 -11.43 -5.43 61.55
CA ILE A 254 -12.61 -5.62 62.42
C ILE A 254 -12.41 -6.82 63.36
N ALA A 255 -11.78 -7.91 62.90
CA ALA A 255 -11.59 -9.11 63.73
C ALA A 255 -10.52 -8.96 64.81
N ASN A 256 -9.57 -8.03 64.66
CA ASN A 256 -8.52 -7.80 65.66
C ASN A 256 -8.87 -6.75 66.71
N GLY A 257 -10.05 -6.13 66.67
CA GLY A 257 -10.55 -5.28 67.76
C GLY A 257 -9.75 -4.02 68.08
N ASP A 258 -8.61 -3.78 67.43
CA ASP A 258 -7.83 -2.56 67.58
C ASP A 258 -8.33 -1.53 66.58
N LEU A 259 -9.46 -0.90 66.92
CA LEU A 259 -9.68 0.48 66.48
C LEU A 259 -8.48 1.28 67.02
N PRO A 260 -7.64 1.90 66.17
CA PRO A 260 -6.81 2.97 66.67
C PRO A 260 -7.80 3.98 67.25
N ASP A 261 -7.62 4.29 68.53
CA ASP A 261 -8.31 5.35 69.23
C ASP A 261 -7.96 6.66 68.51
N MET A 262 -8.63 6.91 67.40
CA MET A 262 -8.72 8.18 66.72
C MET A 262 -9.59 9.00 67.66
N GLY A 263 -8.92 9.49 68.71
CA GLY A 263 -9.52 10.28 69.75
C GLY A 263 -10.52 11.23 69.13
N THR A 264 -11.73 11.18 69.66
CA THR A 264 -12.83 12.07 69.34
C THR A 264 -12.39 13.51 69.55
N SER A 265 -11.73 14.10 68.55
CA SER A 265 -11.64 15.53 68.41
C SER A 265 -12.97 15.98 67.83
N SER A 266 -13.84 16.36 68.76
CA SER A 266 -15.05 17.11 68.54
C SER A 266 -14.75 18.37 67.70
N ALA A 267 -14.86 18.26 66.39
CA ALA A 267 -15.09 19.37 65.50
C ALA A 267 -16.40 19.12 64.75
N ALA A 268 -17.49 19.52 65.40
CA ALA A 268 -18.79 19.66 64.80
C ALA A 268 -18.69 20.58 63.58
N LEU A 269 -19.01 20.06 62.40
CA LEU A 269 -19.41 20.86 61.25
C LEU A 269 -20.89 20.56 61.00
N ASN A 270 -21.72 21.30 61.73
CA ASN A 270 -23.13 21.47 61.41
C ASN A 270 -23.20 22.19 60.06
N PHE A 271 -23.54 21.46 59.00
CA PHE A 271 -24.13 22.06 57.81
C PHE A 271 -25.62 21.78 57.84
N THR A 272 -26.35 22.70 58.47
CA THR A 272 -27.78 22.89 58.27
C THR A 272 -28.01 23.37 56.84
N THR A 273 -28.54 22.49 55.99
CA THR A 273 -29.26 22.88 54.77
C THR A 273 -30.62 23.43 55.19
N GLU A 274 -30.77 24.76 55.14
CA GLU A 274 -32.06 25.39 54.90
C GLU A 274 -32.33 25.44 53.39
N LEU A 275 -33.63 25.32 53.07
CA LEU A 275 -34.27 25.30 51.76
C LEU A 275 -33.94 26.50 50.87
#